data_AF-A0A7W2I421-F1
#
_entry.id   AF-A0A7W2I421-F1
#
_cell.length_a   1.000
_cell.length_b   1.000
_cell.length_c   1.000
_cell.angle_alpha   90.00
_cell.angle_beta   90.00
_cell.angle_gamma   90.00
#
_symmetry.space_group_name_H-M   'P 1'
#
loop_
_entity.id
_entity.type
_entity.pdbx_description
1 polymer ?
#
loop_
_entity_poly.entity_id
_entity_poly.type
_entity_poly.pdbx_seq_one_letter_code
_entity_poly.pdbx_strand_id
1 'polypeptide(L)'
;MLDSGFEGVEEALSAIEAGDSADIWESQVLDFKEDPAVHPMNKNPDAGLVEFLIDEVICFSNADGGVAYIVLGVNDKKAGPVAFTGTDRSCDWLVEKIYSKTQPHIQVEASEIERCGKRLIALRIPRGMALYQRSKGQASKRVGKNCVPLGEDERRSIHLSRSNPDLSATVSRRSPEDLDPKAIEQAKALLANRKHALGDDSPVPQTSLQLCSELGLLTADGALTFAAEILFMQPLHNRTVVRHLLRDVPSGDPKVTEISAPLITASEQLRALIKAHTSQEIARVQLPNGQEFPIPAFPAAAVDEIVSNAFAHRDWGATTAIVVDQSPTSLTVWSPGGLPVGVPEERILTTQSIPRNPILMGALRQLGLAEESSRGFDRMWVSMLASGRQAPSLNADGPFVEVTLPAGNVDSAFIKTLYLLRTEFGEAIFKSVDGLLVARHLANNQILMTSTAARLMQVPEAQAQETLGWYASQGFLEPLRDAPEWILSARARTAFEGNESTGIASVTTEDWIIAQLREGQSLNAREVANELGVERESVSRILRHLRDLGKAKIADGSPTRGPSVRWVSL
;
A
#
# COMPACT_ATOMS: atom_id res chain seq x y z
N MET A 1 27.83 9.23 27.49
CA MET A 1 26.52 8.97 28.11
C MET A 1 26.46 7.47 28.30
N LEU A 2 26.52 7.00 29.55
CA LEU A 2 26.24 5.60 29.86
C LEU A 2 24.74 5.37 29.57
N ASP A 3 24.42 4.28 28.88
CA ASP A 3 23.05 3.90 28.52
C ASP A 3 22.25 3.73 29.82
N SER A 4 21.06 4.34 29.95
CA SER A 4 20.24 4.27 31.17
C SER A 4 19.89 2.84 31.59
N GLY A 5 19.90 1.89 30.65
CA GLY A 5 19.73 0.47 30.93
C GLY A 5 20.93 -0.18 31.64
N PHE A 6 22.15 0.33 31.46
CA PHE A 6 23.34 -0.18 32.16
C PHE A 6 23.37 0.26 33.63
N GLU A 7 22.81 1.43 33.96
CA GLU A 7 22.63 1.87 35.35
C GLU A 7 21.71 0.91 36.13
N GLY A 8 20.65 0.39 35.50
CA GLY A 8 19.77 -0.61 36.12
C GLY A 8 20.43 -1.97 36.36
N VAL A 9 21.41 -2.37 35.53
CA VAL A 9 22.21 -3.58 35.76
C VAL A 9 23.10 -3.40 37.00
N GLU A 10 23.73 -2.25 37.14
CA GLU A 10 24.59 -1.94 38.29
C GLU A 10 23.83 -1.83 39.61
N GLU A 11 22.63 -1.26 39.58
CA GLU A 11 21.73 -1.21 40.74
C GLU A 11 21.31 -2.62 41.18
N ALA A 12 20.92 -3.47 40.22
CA ALA A 12 20.55 -4.86 40.51
C ALA A 12 21.73 -5.67 41.09
N LEU A 13 22.94 -5.52 40.53
CA LEU A 13 24.14 -6.20 41.04
C LEU A 13 24.48 -5.76 42.48
N SER A 14 24.33 -4.47 42.78
CA SER A 14 24.56 -3.91 44.12
C SER A 14 23.53 -4.43 45.13
N ALA A 15 22.26 -4.56 44.73
CA ALA A 15 21.20 -5.12 45.57
C ALA A 15 21.40 -6.62 45.85
N ILE A 16 21.84 -7.39 44.85
CA ILE A 16 22.17 -8.82 45.02
C ILE A 16 23.35 -8.99 46.00
N GLU A 17 24.36 -8.13 45.93
CA GLU A 17 25.47 -8.11 46.90
C GLU A 17 24.98 -7.80 48.32
N ALA A 18 24.03 -6.88 48.46
CA ALA A 18 23.43 -6.50 49.74
C ALA A 18 22.50 -7.57 50.35
N GLY A 19 22.12 -8.62 49.60
CA GLY A 19 21.37 -9.77 50.10
C GLY A 19 20.06 -10.08 49.39
N ASP A 20 19.76 -9.44 48.26
CA ASP A 20 18.62 -9.81 47.42
C ASP A 20 18.91 -11.07 46.58
N SER A 21 17.85 -11.79 46.22
CA SER A 21 17.93 -12.88 45.23
C SER A 21 17.89 -12.30 43.83
N ALA A 22 18.71 -12.82 42.92
CA ALA A 22 18.77 -12.32 41.54
C ALA A 22 17.43 -12.47 40.78
N ASP A 23 16.62 -13.50 41.08
CA ASP A 23 15.26 -13.65 40.53
C ASP A 23 14.36 -12.43 40.80
N ILE A 24 14.50 -11.72 41.92
CA ILE A 24 13.65 -10.54 42.23
C ILE A 24 13.85 -9.43 41.19
N TRP A 25 15.06 -9.33 40.66
CA TRP A 25 15.49 -8.28 39.73
C TRP A 25 15.31 -8.69 38.25
N GLU A 26 14.92 -9.94 37.98
CA GLU A 26 14.56 -10.36 36.63
C GLU A 26 13.30 -9.65 36.15
N SER A 27 13.36 -9.17 34.90
CA SER A 27 12.31 -8.35 34.32
C SER A 27 12.10 -8.65 32.84
N GLN A 28 11.32 -7.80 32.17
CA GLN A 28 11.20 -7.85 30.71
C GLN A 28 12.48 -7.46 29.97
N VAL A 29 13.47 -6.88 30.67
CA VAL A 29 14.71 -6.35 30.08
C VAL A 29 15.98 -6.81 30.78
N LEU A 30 15.89 -7.63 31.84
CA LEU A 30 17.04 -8.11 32.60
C LEU A 30 16.87 -9.58 32.98
N ASP A 31 17.91 -10.38 32.77
CA ASP A 31 17.98 -11.80 33.13
C ASP A 31 19.34 -12.15 33.75
N PHE A 32 19.34 -13.11 34.67
CA PHE A 32 20.57 -13.62 35.29
C PHE A 32 20.77 -15.10 34.97
N LYS A 33 22.01 -15.50 34.69
CA LYS A 33 22.33 -16.89 34.41
C LYS A 33 23.62 -17.37 35.06
N GLU A 34 23.56 -18.53 35.71
CA GLU A 34 24.74 -19.25 36.21
C GLU A 34 25.43 -19.97 35.04
N ASP A 35 26.77 -19.91 34.97
CA ASP A 35 27.52 -20.66 33.97
C ASP A 35 27.41 -22.17 34.26
N PRO A 36 26.84 -22.98 33.34
CA PRO A 36 26.70 -24.42 33.54
C PRO A 36 28.03 -25.17 33.76
N ALA A 37 29.17 -24.56 33.40
CA ALA A 37 30.51 -25.11 33.63
C ALA A 37 30.90 -25.19 35.12
N VAL A 38 30.21 -24.44 35.99
CA VAL A 38 30.46 -24.48 37.44
C VAL A 38 30.04 -25.83 38.04
N HIS A 39 29.15 -26.57 37.38
CA HIS A 39 28.67 -27.88 37.83
C HIS A 39 29.40 -29.04 37.11
N PRO A 40 30.27 -29.80 37.79
CA PRO A 40 31.10 -30.84 37.16
C PRO A 40 30.33 -32.06 36.64
N MET A 41 29.02 -32.19 36.94
CA MET A 41 28.16 -33.26 36.41
C MET A 41 27.56 -32.95 35.03
N ASN A 42 27.72 -31.74 34.50
CA ASN A 42 27.20 -31.38 33.19
C ASN A 42 28.06 -31.96 32.07
N LYS A 43 27.51 -32.92 31.31
CA LYS A 43 28.22 -33.64 30.24
C LYS A 43 28.58 -32.75 29.03
N ASN A 44 27.89 -31.61 28.84
CA ASN A 44 28.17 -30.66 27.76
C ASN A 44 27.70 -29.23 28.14
N PRO A 45 28.44 -28.54 29.02
CA PRO A 45 28.04 -27.23 29.55
C PRO A 45 27.95 -26.15 28.47
N ASP A 46 28.79 -26.24 27.43
CA ASP A 46 28.88 -25.28 26.33
C ASP A 46 27.61 -25.31 25.46
N ALA A 47 27.13 -26.50 25.11
CA ALA A 47 25.92 -26.64 24.32
C ALA A 47 24.69 -26.14 25.08
N GLY A 48 24.57 -26.47 26.37
CA GLY A 48 23.44 -26.03 27.21
C GLY A 48 23.40 -24.51 27.37
N LEU A 49 24.55 -23.88 27.60
CA LEU A 49 24.66 -22.43 27.71
C LEU A 49 24.29 -21.74 26.40
N VAL A 50 24.81 -22.21 25.26
CA VAL A 50 24.53 -21.61 23.95
C VAL A 50 23.04 -21.72 23.61
N GLU A 51 22.39 -22.87 23.85
CA GLU A 51 20.97 -23.01 23.59
C GLU A 51 20.13 -22.05 24.44
N PHE A 52 20.44 -21.92 25.73
CA PHE A 52 19.77 -20.95 26.62
C PHE A 52 19.94 -19.51 26.12
N LEU A 53 21.18 -19.10 25.82
CA LEU A 53 21.45 -17.73 25.37
C LEU A 53 20.74 -17.40 24.07
N ILE A 54 20.63 -18.34 23.14
CA ILE A 54 19.91 -18.09 21.87
C ILE A 54 18.41 -17.92 22.12
N ASP A 55 17.81 -18.76 22.96
CA ASP A 55 16.39 -18.63 23.29
C ASP A 55 16.10 -17.30 23.96
N GLU A 56 16.89 -16.90 24.95
CA GLU A 56 16.71 -15.64 25.64
C GLU A 56 16.98 -14.43 24.73
N VAL A 57 18.05 -14.45 23.92
CA VAL A 57 18.34 -13.34 23.00
C VAL A 57 17.22 -13.16 21.97
N ILE A 58 16.70 -14.24 21.39
CA ILE A 58 15.55 -14.17 20.47
C ILE A 58 14.31 -13.65 21.21
N CYS A 59 14.07 -14.16 22.41
CA CYS A 59 12.93 -13.81 23.24
C CYS A 59 12.92 -12.33 23.62
N PHE A 60 14.07 -11.78 24.02
CA PHE A 60 14.27 -10.36 24.32
C PHE A 60 14.16 -9.49 23.07
N SER A 61 14.82 -9.86 21.97
CA SER A 61 14.73 -9.09 20.72
C SER A 61 13.29 -9.07 20.16
N ASN A 62 12.50 -10.12 20.36
CA ASN A 62 11.08 -10.16 19.97
C ASN A 62 10.13 -9.48 20.96
N ALA A 63 10.60 -9.08 22.14
CA ALA A 63 9.82 -8.32 23.12
C ALA A 63 9.68 -6.83 22.74
N ASP A 64 8.77 -6.14 23.41
CA ASP A 64 8.53 -4.70 23.22
C ASP A 64 9.35 -3.83 24.21
N GLY A 65 10.13 -4.46 25.10
CA GLY A 65 10.84 -3.83 26.21
C GLY A 65 12.08 -3.01 25.84
N GLY A 66 12.40 -2.82 24.55
CA GLY A 66 13.56 -2.03 24.13
C GLY A 66 14.88 -2.81 24.20
N VAL A 67 15.93 -2.20 24.77
CA VAL A 67 17.26 -2.83 24.97
C VAL A 67 17.22 -3.68 26.22
N ALA A 68 17.72 -4.92 26.15
CA ALA A 68 17.74 -5.86 27.26
C ALA A 68 19.17 -6.30 27.61
N TYR A 69 19.34 -6.88 28.80
CA TYR A 69 20.62 -7.35 29.33
C TYR A 69 20.50 -8.76 29.88
N ILE A 70 21.47 -9.61 29.57
CA ILE A 70 21.68 -10.91 30.23
C ILE A 70 23.01 -10.86 30.95
N VAL A 71 23.01 -11.14 32.26
CA VAL A 71 24.23 -11.21 33.07
C VAL A 71 24.59 -12.66 33.33
N LEU A 72 25.73 -13.10 32.78
CA LEU A 72 26.28 -14.43 32.95
C LEU A 72 27.25 -14.47 34.15
N GLY A 73 27.13 -15.52 34.97
CA GLY A 73 27.95 -15.76 36.16
C GLY A 73 27.24 -15.49 37.49
N VAL A 74 25.90 -15.40 37.49
CA VAL A 74 25.08 -15.14 38.68
C VAL A 74 24.06 -16.26 38.87
N ASN A 75 23.98 -16.82 40.08
CA ASN A 75 23.01 -17.84 40.45
C ASN A 75 21.68 -17.18 40.89
N ASP A 76 20.60 -17.52 40.19
CA ASP A 76 19.24 -16.99 40.36
C ASP A 76 18.63 -17.24 41.75
N LYS A 77 19.02 -18.35 42.40
CA LYS A 77 18.42 -18.87 43.65
C LYS A 77 19.22 -18.57 44.91
N LYS A 78 20.42 -18.02 44.78
CA LYS A 78 21.29 -17.68 45.91
C LYS A 78 21.32 -16.16 46.07
N ALA A 79 21.49 -15.70 47.31
CA ALA A 79 21.55 -14.29 47.64
C ALA A 79 22.91 -13.94 48.26
N GLY A 80 23.32 -12.67 48.14
CA GLY A 80 24.59 -12.16 48.66
C GLY A 80 25.81 -12.57 47.81
N PRO A 81 27.03 -12.40 48.34
CA PRO A 81 28.28 -12.61 47.58
C PRO A 81 28.46 -14.03 47.01
N VAL A 82 27.71 -15.01 47.53
CA VAL A 82 27.73 -16.42 47.09
C VAL A 82 26.93 -16.64 45.79
N ALA A 83 26.08 -15.68 45.41
CA ALA A 83 25.35 -15.69 44.15
C ALA A 83 26.27 -15.50 42.93
N PHE A 84 27.42 -14.83 43.10
CA PHE A 84 28.39 -14.59 42.05
C PHE A 84 29.28 -15.82 41.85
N THR A 85 28.99 -16.63 40.84
CA THR A 85 29.78 -17.82 40.51
C THR A 85 30.93 -17.51 39.56
N GLY A 86 30.77 -16.47 38.74
CA GLY A 86 31.72 -16.06 37.71
C GLY A 86 31.65 -16.91 36.44
N THR A 87 32.38 -16.50 35.41
CA THR A 87 32.52 -17.20 34.13
C THR A 87 33.90 -16.95 33.48
N ASP A 88 34.50 -18.01 32.96
CA ASP A 88 35.77 -17.97 32.20
C ASP A 88 35.55 -17.95 30.67
N ARG A 89 34.31 -17.74 30.23
CA ARG A 89 33.96 -17.73 28.81
C ARG A 89 34.53 -16.51 28.09
N SER A 90 34.85 -16.67 26.81
CA SER A 90 35.25 -15.56 25.95
C SER A 90 34.03 -14.79 25.46
N CYS A 91 34.11 -13.46 25.52
CA CYS A 91 33.09 -12.55 24.99
C CYS A 91 32.88 -12.75 23.48
N ASP A 92 33.96 -12.80 22.71
CA ASP A 92 33.91 -12.98 21.25
C ASP A 92 33.23 -14.29 20.86
N TRP A 93 33.51 -15.36 21.61
CA TRP A 93 32.90 -16.66 21.38
C TRP A 93 31.38 -16.64 21.62
N LEU A 94 30.90 -15.96 22.66
CA LEU A 94 29.47 -15.82 22.94
C LEU A 94 28.77 -15.04 21.83
N VAL A 95 29.36 -13.92 21.40
CA VAL A 95 28.83 -13.06 20.33
C VAL A 95 28.73 -13.85 19.01
N GLU A 96 29.79 -14.57 18.62
CA GLU A 96 29.82 -15.36 17.39
C GLU A 96 28.76 -16.48 17.38
N LYS A 97 28.57 -17.17 18.51
CA LYS A 97 27.58 -18.25 18.62
C LYS A 97 26.15 -17.73 18.55
N ILE A 98 25.86 -16.59 19.17
CA ILE A 98 24.54 -15.95 19.10
C ILE A 98 24.27 -15.47 17.67
N TYR A 99 25.24 -14.81 17.03
CA TYR A 99 25.11 -14.31 15.66
C TYR A 99 24.84 -15.45 14.66
N SER A 100 25.64 -16.52 14.69
CA SER A 100 25.56 -17.62 13.72
C SER A 100 24.28 -18.47 13.81
N LYS A 101 23.62 -18.52 14.97
CA LYS A 101 22.42 -19.36 15.21
C LYS A 101 21.09 -18.58 15.24
N THR A 102 21.11 -17.28 15.01
CA THR A 102 19.93 -16.41 14.91
C THR A 102 19.65 -16.00 13.46
N GLN A 103 18.38 -15.84 13.10
CA GLN A 103 17.93 -15.38 11.78
C GLN A 103 16.78 -14.36 11.92
N PRO A 104 16.89 -13.14 11.39
CA PRO A 104 18.14 -12.49 10.94
C PRO A 104 19.24 -12.53 12.01
N HIS A 105 20.50 -12.33 11.64
CA HIS A 105 21.60 -12.40 12.60
C HIS A 105 21.51 -11.25 13.62
N ILE A 106 21.50 -11.59 14.92
CA ILE A 106 21.50 -10.60 16.01
C ILE A 106 22.94 -10.31 16.40
N GLN A 107 23.31 -9.03 16.39
CA GLN A 107 24.59 -8.56 16.91
C GLN A 107 24.40 -8.08 18.36
N VAL A 108 25.01 -8.78 19.30
CA VAL A 108 25.00 -8.43 20.73
C VAL A 108 26.34 -7.84 21.14
N GLU A 109 26.34 -6.97 22.14
CA GLU A 109 27.55 -6.40 22.72
C GLU A 109 27.85 -7.10 24.05
N ALA A 110 29.06 -7.63 24.21
CA ALA A 110 29.49 -8.30 25.43
C ALA A 110 30.46 -7.40 26.21
N SER A 111 30.20 -7.21 27.49
CA SER A 111 31.03 -6.42 28.39
C SER A 111 31.40 -7.22 29.64
N GLU A 112 32.64 -7.08 30.09
CA GLU A 112 33.12 -7.75 31.30
C GLU A 112 32.87 -6.88 32.53
N ILE A 113 32.34 -7.49 33.58
CA ILE A 113 32.07 -6.83 34.86
C ILE A 113 32.76 -7.63 35.97
N GLU A 114 33.52 -6.96 36.83
CA GLU A 114 34.11 -7.59 38.00
C GLU A 114 33.32 -7.21 39.27
N ARG A 115 32.81 -8.22 39.98
CA ARG A 115 32.05 -8.05 41.23
C ARG A 115 32.44 -9.14 42.21
N CYS A 116 32.62 -8.80 43.48
CA CYS A 116 32.99 -9.74 44.54
C CYS A 116 34.22 -10.65 44.19
N GLY A 117 35.18 -10.14 43.42
CA GLY A 117 36.36 -10.91 42.96
C GLY A 117 36.04 -12.00 41.92
N LYS A 118 34.90 -11.91 41.24
CA LYS A 118 34.45 -12.82 40.19
C LYS A 118 34.20 -12.05 38.89
N ARG A 119 34.58 -12.66 37.77
CA ARG A 119 34.36 -12.14 36.42
C ARG A 119 32.97 -12.53 35.92
N LEU A 120 32.17 -11.54 35.57
CA LEU A 120 30.83 -11.67 34.98
C LEU A 120 30.85 -11.13 33.54
N ILE A 121 29.90 -11.56 32.73
CA ILE A 121 29.72 -11.03 31.37
C ILE A 121 28.29 -10.50 31.25
N ALA A 122 28.15 -9.21 30.94
CA ALA A 122 26.88 -8.60 30.59
C ALA A 122 26.74 -8.53 29.07
N LEU A 123 25.73 -9.22 28.54
CA LEU A 123 25.35 -9.20 27.14
C LEU A 123 24.23 -8.18 26.95
N ARG A 124 24.52 -7.11 26.21
CA ARG A 124 23.53 -6.11 25.79
C ARG A 124 22.89 -6.55 24.48
N ILE A 125 21.57 -6.72 24.53
CA ILE A 125 20.73 -7.22 23.45
C ILE A 125 19.98 -6.04 22.84
N PRO A 126 20.13 -5.77 21.54
CA PRO A 126 19.44 -4.68 20.91
C PRO A 126 17.93 -4.98 20.79
N ARG A 127 17.16 -3.90 20.76
CA ARG A 127 15.74 -3.95 20.37
C ARG A 127 15.61 -4.62 19.01
N GLY A 128 14.64 -5.52 18.88
CA GLY A 128 14.42 -6.19 17.60
C GLY A 128 13.83 -5.27 16.53
N MET A 129 14.51 -5.23 15.38
CA MET A 129 14.09 -4.51 14.17
C MET A 129 13.48 -5.41 13.10
N ALA A 130 13.41 -6.71 13.38
CA ALA A 130 12.73 -7.70 12.58
C ALA A 130 12.05 -8.70 13.52
N LEU A 131 11.31 -9.65 12.95
CA LEU A 131 11.00 -10.89 13.64
C LEU A 131 12.27 -11.75 13.65
N TYR A 132 12.77 -12.06 14.84
CA TYR A 132 13.93 -12.94 15.01
C TYR A 132 13.49 -14.36 15.32
N GLN A 133 14.22 -15.32 14.78
CA GLN A 133 13.95 -16.74 14.95
C GLN A 133 15.26 -17.54 14.95
N ARG A 134 15.19 -18.79 15.40
CA ARG A 134 16.29 -19.74 15.25
C ARG A 134 16.45 -20.10 13.78
N SER A 135 17.62 -20.64 13.40
CA SER A 135 17.84 -21.22 12.07
C SER A 135 16.85 -22.35 11.70
N LYS A 136 16.15 -22.92 12.69
CA LYS A 136 15.10 -23.94 12.51
C LYS A 136 13.67 -23.37 12.52
N GLY A 137 13.51 -22.04 12.51
CA GLY A 137 12.21 -21.37 12.41
C GLY A 137 11.40 -21.28 13.72
N GLN A 138 12.01 -21.52 14.88
CA GLN A 138 11.36 -21.32 16.18
C GLN A 138 11.55 -19.87 16.66
N ALA A 139 10.48 -19.24 17.16
CA ALA A 139 10.50 -17.87 17.65
C ALA A 139 9.66 -17.75 18.92
N SER A 140 10.18 -17.02 19.90
CA SER A 140 9.55 -16.74 21.19
C SER A 140 9.60 -15.23 21.48
N LYS A 141 8.79 -14.77 22.43
CA LYS A 141 8.75 -13.38 22.92
C LYS A 141 8.68 -13.38 24.45
N ARG A 142 9.38 -12.42 25.07
CA ARG A 142 9.36 -12.22 26.53
C ARG A 142 8.01 -11.61 26.95
N VAL A 143 7.34 -12.25 27.91
CA VAL A 143 6.14 -11.73 28.59
C VAL A 143 6.36 -11.84 30.10
N GLY A 144 6.57 -10.70 30.76
CA GLY A 144 7.03 -10.68 32.14
C GLY A 144 8.45 -11.25 32.25
N LYS A 145 8.59 -12.38 32.95
CA LYS A 145 9.87 -13.13 33.09
C LYS A 145 10.00 -14.33 32.15
N ASN A 146 8.94 -14.70 31.44
CA ASN A 146 8.90 -15.95 30.69
C ASN A 146 9.01 -15.73 29.18
N CYS A 147 9.65 -16.68 28.50
CA CYS A 147 9.67 -16.75 27.05
C CYS A 147 8.51 -17.60 26.52
N VAL A 148 7.57 -16.94 25.85
CA VAL A 148 6.36 -17.57 25.30
C VAL A 148 6.55 -17.79 23.80
N PRO A 149 6.27 -18.98 23.24
CA PRO A 149 6.31 -19.22 21.80
C PRO A 149 5.33 -18.32 21.04
N LEU A 150 5.75 -17.76 19.90
CA LEU A 150 4.90 -16.89 19.09
C LEU A 150 3.97 -17.71 18.17
N GLY A 151 2.69 -17.37 18.19
CA GLY A 151 1.69 -17.87 17.23
C GLY A 151 1.91 -17.34 15.81
N GLU A 152 1.23 -17.91 14.81
CA GLU A 152 1.38 -17.49 13.41
C GLU A 152 0.87 -16.05 13.16
N ASP A 153 -0.25 -15.68 13.78
CA ASP A 153 -0.80 -14.32 13.70
C ASP A 153 0.12 -13.29 14.37
N GLU A 154 0.71 -13.63 15.52
CA GLU A 154 1.68 -12.76 16.20
C GLU A 154 2.99 -12.63 15.42
N ARG A 155 3.45 -13.71 14.79
CA ARG A 155 4.60 -13.66 13.87
C ARG A 155 4.32 -12.70 12.73
N ARG A 156 3.13 -12.78 12.13
CA ARG A 156 2.74 -11.90 11.03
C ARG A 156 2.61 -10.45 11.48
N SER A 157 2.09 -10.19 12.68
CA SER A 157 1.96 -8.83 13.22
C SER A 157 3.30 -8.21 13.63
N ILE A 158 4.19 -8.98 14.27
CA ILE A 158 5.56 -8.54 14.60
C ILE A 158 6.35 -8.31 13.32
N HIS A 159 6.22 -9.20 12.34
CA HIS A 159 6.85 -9.02 11.05
C HIS A 159 6.31 -7.75 10.36
N LEU A 160 5.00 -7.54 10.29
CA LEU A 160 4.42 -6.35 9.65
C LEU A 160 4.83 -5.04 10.36
N SER A 161 4.78 -5.01 11.69
CA SER A 161 5.14 -3.82 12.49
C SER A 161 6.62 -3.48 12.45
N ARG A 162 7.50 -4.48 12.28
CA ARG A 162 8.96 -4.30 12.28
C ARG A 162 9.58 -4.29 10.89
N SER A 163 8.93 -4.87 9.88
CA SER A 163 9.34 -4.76 8.47
C SER A 163 9.17 -3.34 7.92
N ASN A 164 8.48 -2.45 8.64
CA ASN A 164 8.43 -1.03 8.36
C ASN A 164 8.23 -0.25 9.66
N PRO A 165 9.28 -0.06 10.50
CA PRO A 165 9.17 0.85 11.64
C PRO A 165 8.75 2.19 11.04
N ASP A 166 7.61 2.74 11.48
CA ASP A 166 7.07 3.98 10.90
C ASP A 166 8.17 5.06 10.95
N LEU A 167 8.86 5.25 9.83
CA LEU A 167 9.98 6.16 9.75
C LEU A 167 9.50 7.57 10.11
N SER A 168 8.27 7.89 9.71
CA SER A 168 7.64 9.18 9.98
C SER A 168 7.36 9.42 11.46
N ALA A 169 7.27 8.36 12.29
CA ALA A 169 7.12 8.46 13.74
C ALA A 169 8.45 8.59 14.50
N THR A 170 9.59 8.38 13.85
CA THR A 170 10.90 8.46 14.52
C THR A 170 11.22 9.90 14.94
N VAL A 171 12.05 10.05 15.98
CA VAL A 171 12.47 11.38 16.47
C VAL A 171 13.29 12.08 15.38
N SER A 172 12.92 13.32 15.07
CA SER A 172 13.66 14.24 14.21
C SER A 172 15.05 14.48 14.80
N ARG A 173 16.09 14.45 13.95
CA ARG A 173 17.44 14.84 14.36
C ARG A 173 17.68 16.34 14.25
N ARG A 174 16.66 17.07 13.78
CA ARG A 174 16.71 18.49 13.45
C ARG A 174 15.93 19.34 14.46
N SER A 175 16.40 20.57 14.62
CA SER A 175 15.83 21.55 15.55
C SER A 175 14.52 22.14 15.02
N PRO A 176 13.57 22.56 15.88
CA PRO A 176 12.41 23.33 15.47
C PRO A 176 12.71 24.63 14.72
N GLU A 177 13.93 25.17 14.85
CA GLU A 177 14.38 26.35 14.11
C GLU A 177 14.52 26.11 12.60
N ASP A 178 14.64 24.84 12.17
CA ASP A 178 14.74 24.44 10.77
C ASP A 178 13.38 24.41 10.04
N LEU A 179 12.27 24.66 10.74
CA LEU A 179 10.94 24.70 10.16
C LEU A 179 10.82 25.88 9.18
N ASP A 180 10.52 25.58 7.92
CA ASP A 180 10.37 26.57 6.86
C ASP A 180 9.10 27.42 7.11
N PRO A 181 9.22 28.75 7.29
CA PRO A 181 8.06 29.61 7.57
C PRO A 181 7.00 29.57 6.47
N LYS A 182 7.40 29.43 5.20
CA LYS A 182 6.47 29.36 4.07
C LYS A 182 5.67 28.06 4.12
N ALA A 183 6.31 26.94 4.43
CA ALA A 183 5.63 25.65 4.58
C ALA A 183 4.63 25.66 5.74
N ILE A 184 5.00 26.30 6.86
CA ILE A 184 4.10 26.46 8.02
C ILE A 184 2.89 27.31 7.67
N GLU A 185 3.07 28.47 7.03
CA GLU A 185 1.94 29.34 6.66
C GLU A 185 1.00 28.68 5.65
N GLN A 186 1.55 27.93 4.69
CA GLN A 186 0.74 27.15 3.76
C GLN A 186 -0.06 26.05 4.48
N ALA A 187 0.55 25.34 5.42
CA ALA A 187 -0.15 24.32 6.19
C ALA A 187 -1.23 24.90 7.10
N LYS A 188 -1.02 26.09 7.68
CA LYS A 188 -2.07 26.82 8.40
C LYS A 188 -3.25 27.15 7.48
N ALA A 189 -3.00 27.62 6.27
CA ALA A 189 -4.06 27.91 5.29
C ALA A 189 -4.83 26.65 4.89
N LEU A 190 -4.13 25.53 4.66
CA LEU A 190 -4.75 24.23 4.38
C LEU A 190 -5.63 23.75 5.55
N LEU A 191 -5.11 23.83 6.77
CA LEU A 191 -5.84 23.47 7.98
C LEU A 191 -7.09 24.36 8.17
N ALA A 192 -6.96 25.67 7.96
CA ALA A 192 -8.07 26.62 8.03
C ALA A 192 -9.19 26.25 7.04
N ASN A 193 -8.83 25.98 5.79
CA ASN A 193 -9.78 25.57 4.75
C ASN A 193 -10.45 24.24 5.11
N ARG A 194 -9.70 23.29 5.68
CA ARG A 194 -10.23 21.99 6.10
C ARG A 194 -11.22 22.13 7.26
N LYS A 195 -10.88 22.92 8.28
CA LYS A 195 -11.76 23.21 9.43
C LYS A 195 -13.05 23.88 8.97
N HIS A 196 -12.95 24.92 8.13
CA HIS A 196 -14.12 25.58 7.54
C HIS A 196 -14.99 24.62 6.73
N ALA A 197 -14.40 23.73 5.92
CA ALA A 197 -15.15 22.73 5.15
C ALA A 197 -15.88 21.70 6.05
N LEU A 198 -15.39 21.46 7.26
CA LEU A 198 -16.03 20.59 8.27
C LEU A 198 -17.02 21.33 9.17
N GLY A 199 -17.13 22.66 9.06
CA GLY A 199 -17.90 23.48 10.00
C GLY A 199 -17.28 23.54 11.40
N ASP A 200 -15.96 23.38 11.51
CA ASP A 200 -15.21 23.55 12.75
C ASP A 200 -14.72 25.00 12.88
N ASP A 201 -15.22 25.71 13.90
CA ASP A 201 -14.87 27.10 14.22
C ASP A 201 -13.65 27.21 15.16
N SER A 202 -12.96 26.12 15.47
CA SER A 202 -11.80 26.14 16.34
C SER A 202 -10.64 26.96 15.73
N PRO A 203 -9.88 27.71 16.56
CA PRO A 203 -8.83 28.59 16.04
C PRO A 203 -7.70 27.78 15.40
N VAL A 204 -7.12 28.36 14.35
CA VAL A 204 -5.91 27.81 13.73
C VAL A 204 -4.70 28.11 14.64
N PRO A 205 -3.79 27.14 14.83
CA PRO A 205 -2.56 27.32 15.60
C PRO A 205 -1.76 28.57 15.19
N GLN A 206 -1.31 29.35 16.18
CA GLN A 206 -0.57 30.60 15.93
C GLN A 206 0.93 30.35 15.75
N THR A 207 1.49 29.39 16.50
CA THR A 207 2.92 29.05 16.45
C THR A 207 3.18 27.76 15.67
N SER A 208 4.39 27.61 15.13
CA SER A 208 4.80 26.40 14.40
C SER A 208 4.73 25.14 15.27
N LEU A 209 5.07 25.24 16.57
CA LEU A 209 4.99 24.12 17.50
C LEU A 209 3.55 23.73 17.86
N GLN A 210 2.63 24.70 17.99
CA GLN A 210 1.21 24.40 18.17
C GLN A 210 0.65 23.68 16.93
N LEU A 211 1.04 24.10 15.72
CA LEU A 211 0.67 23.40 14.50
C LEU A 211 1.21 21.98 14.48
N CYS A 212 2.48 21.77 14.85
CA CYS A 212 3.07 20.43 14.93
C CYS A 212 2.34 19.56 15.97
N SER A 213 1.95 20.13 17.11
CA SER A 213 1.17 19.41 18.13
C SER A 213 -0.20 19.00 17.63
N GLU A 214 -0.96 19.91 17.00
CA GLU A 214 -2.29 19.64 16.44
C GLU A 214 -2.22 18.50 15.40
N LEU A 215 -1.23 18.56 14.52
CA LEU A 215 -1.02 17.57 13.46
C LEU A 215 -0.45 16.24 13.96
N GLY A 216 -0.20 16.07 15.26
CA GLY A 216 0.37 14.84 15.83
C GLY A 216 1.83 14.60 15.44
N LEU A 217 2.59 15.66 15.19
CA LEU A 217 3.97 15.61 14.72
C LEU A 217 5.01 15.70 15.85
N LEU A 218 4.57 15.62 17.11
CA LEU A 218 5.42 15.56 18.29
C LEU A 218 5.41 14.15 18.87
N THR A 219 6.56 13.71 19.34
CA THR A 219 6.72 12.48 20.12
C THR A 219 6.18 12.67 21.54
N ALA A 220 6.03 11.58 22.29
CA ALA A 220 5.57 11.62 23.68
C ALA A 220 6.44 12.53 24.57
N ASP A 221 7.74 12.61 24.27
CA ASP A 221 8.71 13.45 24.98
C ASP A 221 8.73 14.91 24.48
N GLY A 222 7.85 15.28 23.55
CA GLY A 222 7.71 16.63 23.01
C GLY A 222 8.69 16.99 21.89
N ALA A 223 9.56 16.07 21.45
CA ALA A 223 10.46 16.28 20.32
C ALA A 223 9.71 16.15 18.97
N LEU A 224 10.16 16.85 17.94
CA LEU A 224 9.61 16.73 16.58
C LEU A 224 9.81 15.31 16.04
N THR A 225 8.87 14.86 15.23
CA THR A 225 8.95 13.60 14.47
C THR A 225 9.59 13.82 13.11
N PHE A 226 10.06 12.75 12.46
CA PHE A 226 10.56 12.79 11.09
C PHE A 226 9.47 13.20 10.09
N ALA A 227 8.19 12.94 10.37
CA ALA A 227 7.07 13.49 9.61
C ALA A 227 7.10 15.03 9.56
N ALA A 228 7.48 15.70 10.65
CA ALA A 228 7.65 17.15 10.69
C ALA A 228 8.79 17.61 9.76
N GLU A 229 9.90 16.85 9.73
CA GLU A 229 11.01 17.13 8.80
C GLU A 229 10.53 17.06 7.35
N ILE A 230 9.78 16.01 6.98
CA ILE A 230 9.24 15.82 5.64
C ILE A 230 8.28 16.96 5.24
N LEU A 231 7.38 17.34 6.15
CA LEU A 231 6.32 18.31 5.85
C LEU A 231 6.84 19.73 5.75
N PHE A 232 7.76 20.12 6.65
CA PHE A 232 8.04 21.52 6.91
C PHE A 232 9.50 21.93 6.77
N MET A 233 10.45 21.01 6.68
CA MET A 233 11.87 21.38 6.62
C MET A 233 12.45 21.21 5.22
N GLN A 234 13.43 22.06 4.88
CA GLN A 234 14.13 21.95 3.61
C GLN A 234 14.87 20.60 3.52
N PRO A 235 14.82 19.89 2.37
CA PRO A 235 15.57 18.65 2.19
C PRO A 235 17.07 18.87 2.38
N LEU A 236 17.73 17.97 3.10
CA LEU A 236 19.17 18.03 3.31
C LEU A 236 19.92 17.96 1.97
N HIS A 237 21.01 18.71 1.86
CA HIS A 237 21.88 18.77 0.67
C HIS A 237 21.15 19.13 -0.63
N ASN A 238 20.06 19.91 -0.57
CA ASN A 238 19.21 20.26 -1.72
C ASN A 238 18.75 19.03 -2.51
N ARG A 239 18.45 17.94 -1.79
CA ARG A 239 18.00 16.71 -2.39
C ARG A 239 16.69 16.91 -3.15
N THR A 240 16.69 16.54 -4.42
CA THR A 240 15.51 16.55 -5.29
C THR A 240 14.44 15.60 -4.74
N VAL A 241 13.30 16.16 -4.35
CA VAL A 241 12.11 15.43 -3.88
C VAL A 241 11.23 15.05 -5.07
N VAL A 242 11.11 15.95 -6.05
CA VAL A 242 10.35 15.72 -7.28
C VAL A 242 11.19 16.10 -8.49
N ARG A 243 11.14 15.26 -9.53
CA ARG A 243 11.62 15.59 -10.87
C ARG A 243 10.45 15.59 -11.83
N HIS A 244 10.13 16.75 -12.39
CA HIS A 244 9.10 16.91 -13.42
C HIS A 244 9.76 16.96 -14.79
N LEU A 245 9.30 16.08 -15.68
CA LEU A 245 9.76 15.91 -17.05
C LEU A 245 8.60 16.34 -17.97
N LEU A 246 8.70 17.53 -18.56
CA LEU A 246 7.70 18.02 -19.50
C LEU A 246 8.15 17.74 -20.94
N ARG A 247 7.36 16.99 -21.69
CA ARG A 247 7.61 16.71 -23.11
C ARG A 247 6.61 17.46 -23.97
N ASP A 248 7.11 18.20 -24.96
CA ASP A 248 6.26 18.89 -25.93
C ASP A 248 5.67 17.90 -26.96
N VAL A 249 6.34 16.77 -27.20
CA VAL A 249 5.90 15.68 -28.11
C VAL A 249 6.09 14.30 -27.46
N PRO A 250 5.27 13.29 -27.81
CA PRO A 250 5.42 11.94 -27.29
C PRO A 250 6.83 11.39 -27.55
N SER A 251 7.48 10.86 -26.52
CA SER A 251 8.86 10.33 -26.56
C SER A 251 9.96 11.33 -26.96
N GLY A 252 9.66 12.63 -27.03
CA GLY A 252 10.66 13.68 -27.27
C GLY A 252 11.47 14.02 -26.02
N ASP A 253 12.53 14.82 -26.19
CA ASP A 253 13.38 15.23 -25.07
C ASP A 253 12.62 16.06 -24.03
N PRO A 254 12.74 15.74 -22.72
CA PRO A 254 11.99 16.44 -21.69
C PRO A 254 12.70 17.74 -21.25
N LYS A 255 11.91 18.78 -20.98
CA LYS A 255 12.32 19.90 -20.15
C LYS A 255 12.25 19.46 -18.69
N VAL A 256 13.41 19.42 -18.03
CA VAL A 256 13.54 18.91 -16.66
C VAL A 256 13.40 20.06 -15.66
N THR A 257 12.50 19.92 -14.70
CA THR A 257 12.38 20.79 -13.52
C THR A 257 12.55 19.95 -12.27
N GLU A 258 13.49 20.33 -11.40
CA GLU A 258 13.73 19.65 -10.13
C GLU A 258 13.23 20.50 -8.96
N ILE A 259 12.52 19.87 -8.04
CA ILE A 259 11.96 20.52 -6.84
C ILE A 259 12.65 19.91 -5.62
N SER A 260 13.37 20.75 -4.90
CA SER A 260 13.91 20.47 -3.57
C SER A 260 13.24 21.41 -2.58
N ALA A 261 12.16 20.97 -1.95
CA ALA A 261 11.39 21.76 -0.99
C ALA A 261 10.63 20.84 -0.02
N PRO A 262 10.18 21.33 1.15
CA PRO A 262 9.32 20.58 2.08
C PRO A 262 8.06 20.09 1.37
N LEU A 263 7.51 18.94 1.78
CA LEU A 263 6.38 18.28 1.10
C LEU A 263 5.22 19.24 0.83
N ILE A 264 4.84 20.08 1.79
CA ILE A 264 3.73 21.04 1.63
C ILE A 264 3.97 21.94 0.41
N THR A 265 5.11 22.64 0.41
CA THR A 265 5.48 23.55 -0.69
C THR A 265 5.79 22.82 -2.00
N ALA A 266 6.40 21.63 -1.93
CA ALA A 266 6.77 20.84 -3.11
C ALA A 266 5.54 20.31 -3.83
N SER A 267 4.53 19.86 -3.08
CA SER A 267 3.27 19.37 -3.62
C SER A 267 2.48 20.47 -4.33
N GLU A 268 2.46 21.69 -3.77
CA GLU A 268 1.82 22.85 -4.40
C GLU A 268 2.57 23.26 -5.69
N GLN A 269 3.90 23.35 -5.63
CA GLN A 269 4.73 23.69 -6.80
C GLN A 269 4.53 22.67 -7.94
N LEU A 270 4.52 21.37 -7.62
CA LEU A 270 4.28 20.33 -8.61
C LEU A 270 2.88 20.45 -9.24
N ARG A 271 1.83 20.66 -8.42
CA ARG A 271 0.47 20.85 -8.93
C ARG A 271 0.39 22.06 -9.86
N ALA A 272 1.05 23.17 -9.52
CA ALA A 272 1.11 24.36 -10.35
C ALA A 272 1.80 24.09 -11.70
N LEU A 273 2.93 23.37 -11.70
CA LEU A 273 3.65 22.99 -12.91
C LEU A 273 2.81 22.09 -13.83
N ILE A 274 2.15 21.08 -13.26
CA ILE A 274 1.26 20.19 -14.01
C ILE A 274 0.10 21.00 -14.58
N LYS A 275 -0.59 21.78 -13.74
CA LYS A 275 -1.76 22.58 -14.10
C LYS A 275 -1.48 23.57 -15.24
N ALA A 276 -0.30 24.17 -15.26
CA ALA A 276 0.12 25.08 -16.33
C ALA A 276 0.09 24.42 -17.72
N HIS A 277 0.21 23.10 -17.79
CA HIS A 277 0.26 22.32 -19.03
C HIS A 277 -0.87 21.28 -19.15
N THR A 278 -1.81 21.21 -18.19
CA THR A 278 -3.00 20.34 -18.26
C THR A 278 -4.33 21.09 -18.38
N SER A 279 -4.35 22.39 -18.07
CA SER A 279 -5.57 23.21 -18.13
C SER A 279 -6.02 23.56 -19.55
N GLN A 280 -5.24 23.20 -20.56
CA GLN A 280 -5.60 23.42 -21.95
C GLN A 280 -6.87 22.63 -22.29
N GLU A 281 -7.87 23.32 -22.83
CA GLU A 281 -9.08 22.70 -23.35
C GLU A 281 -8.73 21.88 -24.59
N ILE A 282 -8.94 20.56 -24.53
CA ILE A 282 -8.68 19.65 -25.64
C ILE A 282 -9.96 19.27 -26.39
N ALA A 283 -11.12 19.45 -25.76
CA ALA A 283 -12.43 19.19 -26.36
C ALA A 283 -13.50 20.03 -25.68
N ARG A 284 -14.60 20.28 -26.39
CA ARG A 284 -15.81 20.90 -25.86
C ARG A 284 -17.01 20.00 -26.14
N VAL A 285 -17.78 19.69 -25.10
CA VAL A 285 -18.96 18.81 -25.23
C VAL A 285 -20.22 19.62 -25.00
N GLN A 286 -21.11 19.63 -25.98
CA GLN A 286 -22.46 20.17 -25.83
C GLN A 286 -23.40 19.08 -25.31
N LEU A 287 -23.96 19.29 -24.12
CA LEU A 287 -24.92 18.39 -23.50
C LEU A 287 -26.32 18.56 -24.12
N PRO A 288 -27.21 17.55 -23.98
CA PRO A 288 -28.58 17.62 -24.49
C PRO A 288 -29.42 18.80 -23.95
N ASN A 289 -29.05 19.35 -22.80
CA ASN A 289 -29.70 20.53 -22.21
C ASN A 289 -29.20 21.87 -22.81
N GLY A 290 -28.32 21.83 -23.82
CA GLY A 290 -27.75 23.01 -24.49
C GLY A 290 -26.53 23.61 -23.79
N GLN A 291 -26.10 23.10 -22.63
CA GLN A 291 -24.91 23.56 -21.94
C GLN A 291 -23.63 23.02 -22.61
N GLU A 292 -22.60 23.87 -22.70
CA GLU A 292 -21.27 23.46 -23.17
C GLU A 292 -20.31 23.30 -22.01
N PHE A 293 -19.56 22.20 -22.00
CA PHE A 293 -18.55 21.91 -20.99
C PHE A 293 -17.16 21.79 -21.63
N PRO A 294 -16.18 22.61 -21.20
CA PRO A 294 -14.80 22.45 -21.63
C PRO A 294 -14.18 21.23 -20.94
N ILE A 295 -13.46 20.43 -21.72
CA ILE A 295 -12.74 19.26 -21.21
C ILE A 295 -11.25 19.59 -21.20
N PRO A 296 -10.63 19.73 -20.01
CA PRO A 296 -9.20 19.96 -19.89
C PRO A 296 -8.42 18.71 -20.33
N ALA A 297 -7.14 18.83 -20.62
CA ALA A 297 -6.29 17.70 -21.01
C ALA A 297 -6.31 16.57 -19.96
N PHE A 298 -6.28 16.93 -18.67
CA PHE A 298 -6.45 16.01 -17.56
C PHE A 298 -7.43 16.57 -16.52
N PRO A 299 -8.32 15.74 -15.94
CA PRO A 299 -9.20 16.17 -14.88
C PRO A 299 -8.42 16.60 -13.62
N ALA A 300 -8.70 17.81 -13.11
CA ALA A 300 -7.99 18.36 -11.95
C ALA A 300 -8.06 17.42 -10.72
N ALA A 301 -9.22 16.83 -10.44
CA ALA A 301 -9.36 15.89 -9.34
C ALA A 301 -8.51 14.62 -9.48
N ALA A 302 -8.25 14.15 -10.72
CA ALA A 302 -7.38 12.99 -10.95
C ALA A 302 -5.91 13.37 -10.76
N VAL A 303 -5.50 14.54 -11.26
CA VAL A 303 -4.17 15.12 -11.02
C VAL A 303 -3.93 15.35 -9.53
N ASP A 304 -4.95 15.83 -8.82
CA ASP A 304 -4.80 16.13 -7.41
C ASP A 304 -4.59 14.86 -6.58
N GLU A 305 -5.34 13.82 -6.90
CA GLU A 305 -5.30 12.52 -6.23
C GLU A 305 -3.99 11.78 -6.52
N ILE A 306 -3.54 11.71 -7.77
CA ILE A 306 -2.27 11.03 -8.12
C ILE A 306 -1.07 11.70 -7.45
N VAL A 307 -1.05 13.04 -7.39
CA VAL A 307 0.03 13.80 -6.71
C VAL A 307 -0.02 13.56 -5.20
N SER A 308 -1.20 13.67 -4.57
CA SER A 308 -1.37 13.39 -3.14
C SER A 308 -0.89 11.98 -2.79
N ASN A 309 -1.32 10.98 -3.53
CA ASN A 309 -0.94 9.58 -3.30
C ASN A 309 0.55 9.35 -3.49
N ALA A 310 1.16 9.98 -4.50
CA ALA A 310 2.59 9.88 -4.74
C ALA A 310 3.42 10.37 -3.55
N PHE A 311 3.04 11.47 -2.90
CA PHE A 311 3.73 11.98 -1.71
C PHE A 311 3.41 11.20 -0.43
N ALA A 312 2.13 10.86 -0.21
CA ALA A 312 1.67 10.22 1.02
C ALA A 312 2.22 8.79 1.18
N HIS A 313 2.25 8.03 0.07
CA HIS A 313 2.70 6.63 0.05
C HIS A 313 4.18 6.45 -0.31
N ARG A 314 4.90 7.53 -0.60
CA ARG A 314 6.34 7.50 -0.89
C ARG A 314 7.12 6.78 0.21
N ASP A 315 8.08 5.97 -0.19
CA ASP A 315 9.17 5.52 0.70
C ASP A 315 10.10 6.70 1.00
N TRP A 316 9.94 7.28 2.20
CA TRP A 316 10.76 8.40 2.64
C TRP A 316 12.19 8.03 3.04
N GLY A 317 12.49 6.74 3.19
CA GLY A 317 13.85 6.22 3.36
C GLY A 317 14.62 6.13 2.03
N ALA A 318 13.92 5.89 0.92
CA ALA A 318 14.54 5.87 -0.41
C ALA A 318 15.10 7.24 -0.80
N THR A 319 16.24 7.28 -1.51
CA THR A 319 16.91 8.52 -1.96
C THR A 319 16.34 9.10 -3.27
N THR A 320 15.66 8.27 -4.07
CA THR A 320 15.11 8.61 -5.39
C THR A 320 13.96 9.61 -5.31
N ALA A 321 13.84 10.51 -6.29
CA ALA A 321 12.75 11.48 -6.34
C ALA A 321 11.44 10.83 -6.81
N ILE A 322 10.29 11.46 -6.51
CA ILE A 322 9.07 11.23 -7.29
C ILE A 322 9.35 11.75 -8.69
N VAL A 323 9.13 10.92 -9.71
CA VAL A 323 9.27 11.34 -11.10
C VAL A 323 7.88 11.56 -11.67
N VAL A 324 7.68 12.69 -12.33
CA VAL A 324 6.44 13.00 -13.06
C VAL A 324 6.80 13.24 -14.51
N ASP A 325 6.37 12.37 -15.41
CA ASP A 325 6.50 12.54 -16.85
C ASP A 325 5.17 13.00 -17.42
N GLN A 326 5.17 14.20 -17.97
CA GLN A 326 4.00 14.84 -18.53
C GLN A 326 4.22 15.03 -20.02
N SER A 327 3.31 14.46 -20.80
CA SER A 327 3.30 14.53 -22.25
C SER A 327 1.89 14.87 -22.76
N PRO A 328 1.73 15.20 -24.06
CA PRO A 328 0.40 15.44 -24.63
C PRO A 328 -0.52 14.20 -24.59
N THR A 329 0.03 13.00 -24.45
CA THR A 329 -0.72 11.74 -24.49
C THR A 329 -0.95 11.12 -23.12
N SER A 330 -0.16 11.49 -22.11
CA SER A 330 -0.21 10.87 -20.78
C SER A 330 0.46 11.71 -19.70
N LEU A 331 0.01 11.52 -18.47
CA LEU A 331 0.65 12.00 -17.24
C LEU A 331 0.98 10.78 -16.39
N THR A 332 2.26 10.48 -16.25
CA THR A 332 2.76 9.33 -15.50
C THR A 332 3.52 9.79 -14.27
N VAL A 333 3.25 9.15 -13.12
CA VAL A 333 3.89 9.43 -11.85
C VAL A 333 4.51 8.15 -11.30
N TRP A 334 5.82 8.18 -11.05
CA TRP A 334 6.55 7.13 -10.33
C TRP A 334 6.85 7.62 -8.93
N SER A 335 6.32 6.90 -7.93
CA SER A 335 6.65 7.13 -6.52
C SER A 335 7.58 6.03 -5.99
N PRO A 336 8.67 6.37 -5.29
CA PRO A 336 9.56 5.41 -4.65
C PRO A 336 8.87 4.46 -3.65
N GLY A 337 9.28 3.20 -3.69
CA GLY A 337 8.76 2.09 -2.90
C GLY A 337 7.69 1.29 -3.65
N GLY A 338 7.44 0.04 -3.22
CA GLY A 338 6.41 -0.83 -3.82
C GLY A 338 5.05 -0.74 -3.12
N LEU A 339 4.11 -1.62 -3.48
CA LEU A 339 2.87 -1.80 -2.73
C LEU A 339 3.14 -2.39 -1.33
N PRO A 340 2.25 -2.16 -0.34
CA PRO A 340 2.35 -2.83 0.95
C PRO A 340 2.31 -4.36 0.78
N VAL A 341 3.03 -5.07 1.67
CA VAL A 341 3.10 -6.54 1.62
C VAL A 341 1.70 -7.15 1.67
N GLY A 342 1.38 -7.99 0.68
CA GLY A 342 0.09 -8.68 0.58
C GLY A 342 -1.01 -7.91 -0.16
N VAL A 343 -0.72 -6.75 -0.73
CA VAL A 343 -1.64 -6.01 -1.62
C VAL A 343 -1.27 -6.33 -3.08
N PRO A 344 -2.07 -7.15 -3.80
CA PRO A 344 -1.84 -7.40 -5.22
C PRO A 344 -2.35 -6.22 -6.06
N GLU A 345 -1.75 -6.01 -7.23
CA GLU A 345 -2.13 -4.92 -8.15
C GLU A 345 -3.60 -5.00 -8.59
N GLU A 346 -4.12 -6.21 -8.72
CA GLU A 346 -5.48 -6.49 -9.16
C GLU A 346 -6.53 -6.25 -8.06
N ARG A 347 -6.14 -5.73 -6.88
CA ARG A 347 -7.05 -5.42 -5.77
C ARG A 347 -6.85 -4.03 -5.16
N ILE A 348 -6.24 -3.10 -5.87
CA ILE A 348 -5.97 -1.76 -5.35
C ILE A 348 -7.24 -0.95 -5.07
N LEU A 349 -8.30 -1.14 -5.85
CA LEU A 349 -9.60 -0.49 -5.64
C LEU A 349 -10.36 -1.05 -4.43
N THR A 350 -10.04 -2.28 -4.00
CA THR A 350 -10.84 -3.02 -3.02
C THR A 350 -10.09 -3.32 -1.73
N THR A 351 -8.76 -3.22 -1.74
CA THR A 351 -7.93 -3.45 -0.56
C THR A 351 -7.97 -2.23 0.35
N GLN A 352 -8.20 -2.48 1.64
CA GLN A 352 -8.10 -1.44 2.65
C GLN A 352 -6.69 -0.84 2.64
N SER A 353 -6.61 0.48 2.46
CA SER A 353 -5.34 1.20 2.45
C SER A 353 -4.68 1.14 3.83
N ILE A 354 -3.51 0.51 3.89
CA ILE A 354 -2.61 0.52 5.06
C ILE A 354 -1.48 1.49 4.74
N PRO A 355 -1.41 2.68 5.37
CA PRO A 355 -0.39 3.67 5.05
C PRO A 355 0.99 3.19 5.50
N ARG A 356 1.99 3.36 4.62
CA ARG A 356 3.42 3.14 4.94
C ARG A 356 3.93 4.09 6.02
N ASN A 357 3.42 5.32 6.03
CA ASN A 357 3.81 6.38 6.94
C ASN A 357 2.57 6.86 7.74
N PRO A 358 2.10 6.10 8.76
CA PRO A 358 0.91 6.46 9.53
C PRO A 358 0.88 7.87 10.10
N ILE A 359 1.95 8.33 10.76
CA ILE A 359 2.01 9.71 11.33
C ILE A 359 1.91 10.76 10.22
N LEU A 360 2.67 10.60 9.14
CA LEU A 360 2.60 11.50 7.99
C LEU A 360 1.19 11.51 7.36
N MET A 361 0.59 10.33 7.16
CA MET A 361 -0.75 10.21 6.59
C MET A 361 -1.81 10.88 7.47
N GLY A 362 -1.70 10.74 8.80
CA GLY A 362 -2.56 11.43 9.76
C GLY A 362 -2.50 12.95 9.59
N ALA A 363 -1.29 13.52 9.52
CA ALA A 363 -1.11 14.95 9.29
C ALA A 363 -1.65 15.40 7.93
N LEU A 364 -1.42 14.65 6.86
CA LEU A 364 -1.94 14.98 5.52
C LEU A 364 -3.48 14.97 5.48
N ARG A 365 -4.15 14.08 6.21
CA ARG A 365 -5.62 14.05 6.35
C ARG A 365 -6.16 15.26 7.08
N GLN A 366 -5.52 15.65 8.18
CA GLN A 366 -5.87 16.87 8.91
C GLN A 366 -5.69 18.13 8.07
N LEU A 367 -4.71 18.14 7.15
CA LEU A 367 -4.48 19.22 6.20
C LEU A 367 -5.39 19.15 4.96
N GLY A 368 -6.25 18.14 4.83
CA GLY A 368 -7.09 17.95 3.65
C GLY A 368 -6.33 17.58 2.36
N LEU A 369 -5.07 17.13 2.49
CA LEU A 369 -4.24 16.69 1.38
C LEU A 369 -4.40 15.19 1.08
N ALA A 370 -5.00 14.43 2.00
CA ALA A 370 -5.36 13.03 1.83
C ALA A 370 -6.74 12.77 2.43
N GLU A 371 -7.46 11.77 1.90
CA GLU A 371 -8.78 11.37 2.40
C GLU A 371 -8.69 10.38 3.56
N GLU A 372 -9.71 10.37 4.41
CA GLU A 372 -9.84 9.42 5.52
C GLU A 372 -10.24 8.02 5.06
N SER A 373 -11.03 7.95 3.98
CA SER A 373 -11.51 6.69 3.42
C SER A 373 -10.46 6.05 2.52
N SER A 374 -10.40 4.72 2.51
CA SER A 374 -9.51 3.89 1.65
C SER A 374 -9.82 3.98 0.15
N ARG A 375 -10.51 5.04 -0.29
CA ARG A 375 -11.10 5.23 -1.64
C ARG A 375 -10.36 6.26 -2.49
N GLY A 376 -9.12 6.61 -2.15
CA GLY A 376 -8.35 7.62 -2.90
C GLY A 376 -8.29 7.30 -4.41
N PHE A 377 -7.99 6.05 -4.75
CA PHE A 377 -8.00 5.58 -6.13
C PHE A 377 -9.37 5.74 -6.82
N ASP A 378 -10.47 5.62 -6.09
CA ASP A 378 -11.82 5.75 -6.64
C ASP A 378 -12.06 7.13 -7.26
N ARG A 379 -11.60 8.21 -6.61
CA ARG A 379 -11.78 9.58 -7.12
C ARG A 379 -11.06 9.78 -8.44
N MET A 380 -9.84 9.24 -8.54
CA MET A 380 -9.04 9.30 -9.76
C MET A 380 -9.72 8.50 -10.89
N TRP A 381 -10.19 7.28 -10.61
CA TRP A 381 -10.93 6.45 -11.56
C TRP A 381 -12.23 7.11 -12.01
N VAL A 382 -13.06 7.56 -11.07
CA VAL A 382 -14.33 8.24 -11.31
C VAL A 382 -14.11 9.47 -12.19
N SER A 383 -13.13 10.30 -11.84
CA SER A 383 -12.83 11.53 -12.57
C SER A 383 -12.39 11.27 -14.01
N MET A 384 -11.54 10.25 -14.22
CA MET A 384 -11.12 9.84 -15.56
C MET A 384 -12.29 9.27 -16.38
N LEU A 385 -13.00 8.28 -15.84
CA LEU A 385 -14.10 7.62 -16.54
C LEU A 385 -15.25 8.59 -16.85
N ALA A 386 -15.66 9.42 -15.89
CA ALA A 386 -16.73 10.40 -16.08
C ALA A 386 -16.38 11.48 -17.11
N SER A 387 -15.08 11.72 -17.36
CA SER A 387 -14.60 12.62 -18.41
C SER A 387 -14.50 11.98 -19.80
N GLY A 388 -15.08 10.78 -19.99
CA GLY A 388 -15.06 10.07 -21.27
C GLY A 388 -13.71 9.43 -21.60
N ARG A 389 -12.80 9.32 -20.63
CA ARG A 389 -11.47 8.71 -20.81
C ARG A 389 -11.47 7.26 -20.34
N GLN A 390 -10.34 6.59 -20.62
CA GLN A 390 -10.05 5.29 -20.04
C GLN A 390 -9.63 5.46 -18.57
N ALA A 391 -9.79 4.38 -17.80
CA ALA A 391 -9.29 4.32 -16.43
C ALA A 391 -7.76 4.50 -16.39
N PRO A 392 -7.20 5.01 -15.28
CA PRO A 392 -5.77 4.97 -15.04
C PRO A 392 -5.20 3.56 -15.12
N SER A 393 -3.94 3.44 -15.53
CA SER A 393 -3.18 2.20 -15.40
C SER A 393 -2.21 2.30 -14.23
N LEU A 394 -2.00 1.20 -13.53
CA LEU A 394 -1.05 1.09 -12.44
C LEU A 394 -0.08 -0.06 -12.73
N ASN A 395 1.19 0.15 -12.42
CA ASN A 395 2.23 -0.86 -12.43
C ASN A 395 3.07 -0.70 -11.15
N ALA A 396 3.22 -1.75 -10.37
CA ALA A 396 4.03 -1.78 -9.16
C ALA A 396 5.13 -2.88 -9.23
N ASP A 397 5.52 -3.27 -10.45
CA ASP A 397 6.63 -4.16 -10.72
C ASP A 397 7.95 -3.46 -10.37
N GLY A 398 8.46 -3.71 -9.17
CA GLY A 398 9.79 -3.30 -8.73
C GLY A 398 9.79 -2.31 -7.56
N PRO A 399 10.84 -1.47 -7.44
CA PRO A 399 11.02 -0.58 -6.29
C PRO A 399 10.23 0.74 -6.40
N PHE A 400 9.26 0.83 -7.31
CA PHE A 400 8.43 2.01 -7.53
C PHE A 400 6.98 1.60 -7.78
N VAL A 401 6.05 2.49 -7.46
CA VAL A 401 4.67 2.44 -7.95
C VAL A 401 4.52 3.48 -9.05
N GLU A 402 4.17 3.01 -10.24
CA GLU A 402 3.84 3.80 -11.42
C GLU A 402 2.33 3.90 -11.58
N VAL A 403 1.84 5.13 -11.77
CA VAL A 403 0.45 5.39 -12.15
C VAL A 403 0.44 6.28 -13.38
N THR A 404 -0.29 5.86 -14.41
CA THR A 404 -0.43 6.60 -15.67
C THR A 404 -1.87 7.01 -15.89
N LEU A 405 -2.07 8.31 -16.06
CA LEU A 405 -3.31 8.90 -16.56
C LEU A 405 -3.19 9.05 -18.08
N PRO A 406 -4.00 8.36 -18.90
CA PRO A 406 -4.03 8.63 -20.33
C PRO A 406 -4.74 9.95 -20.60
N ALA A 407 -4.12 10.86 -21.36
CA ALA A 407 -4.82 12.06 -21.86
C ALA A 407 -5.99 11.63 -22.74
N GLY A 408 -5.74 10.65 -23.63
CA GLY A 408 -6.72 9.95 -24.45
C GLY A 408 -7.52 10.82 -25.42
N ASN A 409 -8.33 10.18 -26.25
CA ASN A 409 -9.43 10.86 -26.95
C ASN A 409 -10.62 10.92 -26.00
N VAL A 410 -11.17 12.11 -25.80
CA VAL A 410 -12.38 12.32 -25.01
C VAL A 410 -13.58 11.76 -25.76
N ASP A 411 -14.18 10.71 -25.21
CA ASP A 411 -15.41 10.15 -25.76
C ASP A 411 -16.61 11.05 -25.45
N SER A 412 -16.86 12.00 -26.36
CA SER A 412 -17.95 12.96 -26.25
C SER A 412 -19.33 12.29 -26.31
N ALA A 413 -19.45 11.15 -27.02
CA ALA A 413 -20.69 10.40 -27.10
C ALA A 413 -21.00 9.73 -25.75
N PHE A 414 -19.99 9.15 -25.11
CA PHE A 414 -20.13 8.60 -23.77
C PHE A 414 -20.49 9.66 -22.73
N ILE A 415 -19.89 10.86 -22.78
CA ILE A 415 -20.24 11.94 -21.83
C ILE A 415 -21.72 12.34 -21.93
N LYS A 416 -22.24 12.47 -23.17
CA LYS A 416 -23.66 12.76 -23.39
C LYS A 416 -24.55 11.63 -22.88
N THR A 417 -24.16 10.39 -23.15
CA THR A 417 -24.86 9.19 -22.66
C THR A 417 -24.89 9.15 -21.13
N LEU A 418 -23.74 9.40 -20.49
CA LEU A 418 -23.62 9.43 -19.04
C LEU A 418 -24.53 10.50 -18.42
N TYR A 419 -24.66 11.66 -19.06
CA TYR A 419 -25.62 12.69 -18.64
C TYR A 419 -27.08 12.20 -18.70
N LEU A 420 -27.47 11.52 -19.79
CA LEU A 420 -28.81 10.95 -19.93
C LEU A 420 -29.07 9.86 -18.88
N LEU A 421 -28.11 8.96 -18.66
CA LEU A 421 -28.19 7.94 -17.62
C LEU A 421 -28.35 8.52 -16.22
N ARG A 422 -27.61 9.59 -15.88
CA ARG A 422 -27.75 10.29 -14.60
C ARG A 422 -29.12 10.94 -14.43
N THR A 423 -29.70 11.44 -15.53
CA THR A 423 -31.05 12.00 -15.53
C THR A 423 -32.10 10.91 -15.29
N GLU A 424 -31.90 9.74 -15.90
CA GLU A 424 -32.86 8.64 -15.90
C GLU A 424 -32.83 7.79 -14.61
N PHE A 425 -31.64 7.45 -14.13
CA PHE A 425 -31.43 6.54 -12.99
C PHE A 425 -30.89 7.23 -11.74
N GLY A 426 -30.66 8.54 -11.80
CA GLY A 426 -30.10 9.34 -10.70
C GLY A 426 -28.58 9.35 -10.66
N GLU A 427 -28.01 10.36 -9.99
CA GLU A 427 -26.55 10.55 -9.93
C GLU A 427 -25.81 9.49 -9.09
N ALA A 428 -26.48 8.90 -8.09
CA ALA A 428 -25.84 8.08 -7.08
C ALA A 428 -25.12 6.85 -7.69
N ILE A 429 -25.73 6.19 -8.67
CA ILE A 429 -25.17 5.04 -9.37
C ILE A 429 -23.84 5.42 -10.05
N PHE A 430 -23.81 6.58 -10.71
CA PHE A 430 -22.68 7.04 -11.52
C PHE A 430 -21.71 7.98 -10.78
N LYS A 431 -21.83 8.05 -9.45
CA LYS A 431 -20.79 8.55 -8.53
C LYS A 431 -19.86 7.43 -8.07
N SER A 432 -20.26 6.16 -8.22
CA SER A 432 -19.44 4.99 -7.90
C SER A 432 -18.48 4.62 -9.05
N VAL A 433 -17.31 4.07 -8.70
CA VAL A 433 -16.35 3.53 -9.69
C VAL A 433 -17.00 2.39 -10.47
N ASP A 434 -17.63 1.44 -9.78
CA ASP A 434 -18.26 0.26 -10.36
C ASP A 434 -19.33 0.64 -11.40
N GLY A 435 -20.19 1.61 -11.09
CA GLY A 435 -21.22 2.07 -12.01
C GLY A 435 -20.63 2.70 -13.27
N LEU A 436 -19.54 3.46 -13.14
CA LEU A 436 -18.83 4.04 -14.29
C LEU A 436 -18.06 2.99 -15.09
N LEU A 437 -17.47 1.99 -14.44
CA LEU A 437 -16.80 0.87 -15.12
C LEU A 437 -17.81 0.07 -15.96
N VAL A 438 -18.96 -0.26 -15.39
CA VAL A 438 -20.04 -0.98 -16.08
C VAL A 438 -20.57 -0.14 -17.24
N ALA A 439 -20.91 1.13 -17.00
CA ALA A 439 -21.40 2.02 -18.06
C ALA A 439 -20.37 2.18 -19.18
N ARG A 440 -19.09 2.33 -18.84
CA ARG A 440 -18.01 2.50 -19.83
C ARG A 440 -17.76 1.22 -20.63
N HIS A 441 -17.85 0.05 -19.99
CA HIS A 441 -17.72 -1.24 -20.69
C HIS A 441 -18.89 -1.42 -21.66
N LEU A 442 -20.12 -1.23 -21.21
CA LEU A 442 -21.33 -1.42 -22.02
C LEU A 442 -21.55 -0.32 -23.07
N ALA A 443 -20.82 0.80 -22.99
CA ALA A 443 -20.76 1.78 -24.06
C ALA A 443 -19.98 1.29 -25.29
N ASN A 444 -18.96 0.46 -25.06
CA ASN A 444 -18.07 -0.03 -26.10
C ASN A 444 -18.37 -1.48 -26.51
N ASN A 445 -19.13 -2.21 -25.69
CA ASN A 445 -19.40 -3.63 -25.85
C ASN A 445 -20.86 -3.92 -25.56
N GLN A 446 -21.46 -4.89 -26.25
CA GLN A 446 -22.88 -5.20 -26.08
C GLN A 446 -23.17 -6.02 -24.82
N ILE A 447 -22.19 -6.81 -24.34
CA ILE A 447 -22.35 -7.75 -23.24
C ILE A 447 -21.25 -7.52 -22.19
N LEU A 448 -21.63 -7.65 -20.92
CA LEU A 448 -20.73 -7.70 -19.78
C LEU A 448 -20.82 -9.06 -19.11
N MET A 449 -19.73 -9.83 -19.14
CA MET A 449 -19.62 -11.07 -18.35
C MET A 449 -19.38 -10.72 -16.88
N THR A 450 -19.91 -11.55 -15.98
CA THR A 450 -19.66 -11.43 -14.53
C THR A 450 -18.17 -11.52 -14.19
N SER A 451 -17.43 -12.42 -14.86
CA SER A 451 -15.98 -12.54 -14.72
C SER A 451 -15.24 -11.27 -15.17
N THR A 452 -15.69 -10.64 -16.26
CA THR A 452 -15.14 -9.37 -16.76
C THR A 452 -15.41 -8.25 -15.77
N ALA A 453 -16.64 -8.16 -15.25
CA ALA A 453 -17.02 -7.18 -14.24
C ALA A 453 -16.18 -7.35 -12.96
N ALA A 454 -15.98 -8.59 -12.50
CA ALA A 454 -15.17 -8.91 -11.34
C ALA A 454 -13.72 -8.42 -11.49
N ARG A 455 -13.11 -8.60 -12.67
CA ARG A 455 -11.77 -8.06 -12.96
C ARG A 455 -11.76 -6.53 -12.99
N LEU A 456 -12.75 -5.90 -13.63
CA LEU A 456 -12.81 -4.43 -13.72
C LEU A 456 -12.99 -3.79 -12.33
N MET A 457 -13.90 -4.35 -11.53
CA MET A 457 -14.21 -3.91 -10.16
C MET A 457 -13.18 -4.39 -9.13
N GLN A 458 -12.27 -5.29 -9.51
CA GLN A 458 -11.22 -5.85 -8.65
C GLN A 458 -11.77 -6.61 -7.42
N VAL A 459 -12.91 -7.28 -7.58
CA VAL A 459 -13.61 -8.06 -6.53
C VAL A 459 -13.71 -9.54 -6.91
N PRO A 460 -13.98 -10.45 -5.96
CA PRO A 460 -14.38 -11.82 -6.28
C PRO A 460 -15.66 -11.87 -7.14
N GLU A 461 -15.77 -12.89 -8.00
CA GLU A 461 -16.90 -13.02 -8.95
C GLU A 461 -18.27 -13.05 -8.27
N ALA A 462 -18.38 -13.67 -7.09
CA ALA A 462 -19.60 -13.67 -6.30
C ALA A 462 -20.05 -12.26 -5.87
N GLN A 463 -19.09 -11.40 -5.49
CA GLN A 463 -19.40 -10.02 -5.12
C GLN A 463 -19.76 -9.19 -6.35
N ALA A 464 -19.09 -9.41 -7.48
CA ALA A 464 -19.46 -8.77 -8.75
C ALA A 464 -20.90 -9.14 -9.17
N GLN A 465 -21.28 -10.40 -9.02
CA GLN A 465 -22.65 -10.88 -9.30
C GLN A 465 -23.69 -10.15 -8.44
N GLU A 466 -23.43 -9.98 -7.14
CA GLU A 466 -24.32 -9.23 -6.24
C GLU A 466 -24.42 -7.75 -6.63
N THR A 467 -23.29 -7.09 -6.93
CA THR A 467 -23.24 -5.69 -7.39
C THR A 467 -24.02 -5.50 -8.70
N LEU A 468 -23.84 -6.37 -9.68
CA LEU A 468 -24.58 -6.34 -10.94
C LEU A 468 -26.08 -6.62 -10.73
N GLY A 469 -26.42 -7.53 -9.83
CA GLY A 469 -27.79 -7.79 -9.41
C GLY A 469 -28.46 -6.56 -8.77
N TRP A 470 -27.71 -5.80 -7.96
CA TRP A 470 -28.19 -4.54 -7.41
C TRP A 470 -28.46 -3.51 -8.51
N TYR A 471 -27.53 -3.33 -9.47
CA TYR A 471 -27.75 -2.45 -10.63
C TYR A 471 -28.94 -2.87 -11.50
N ALA A 472 -29.18 -4.19 -11.63
CA ALA A 472 -30.37 -4.71 -12.28
C ALA A 472 -31.66 -4.39 -11.50
N SER A 473 -31.65 -4.45 -10.17
CA SER A 473 -32.79 -4.04 -9.35
C SER A 473 -33.11 -2.54 -9.46
N GLN A 474 -32.11 -1.71 -9.76
CA GLN A 474 -32.30 -0.28 -10.07
C GLN A 474 -32.78 -0.05 -11.51
N GLY A 475 -32.89 -1.11 -12.31
CA GLY A 475 -33.33 -1.05 -13.71
C GLY A 475 -32.26 -0.58 -14.69
N PHE A 476 -30.99 -0.46 -14.28
CA PHE A 476 -29.90 -0.08 -15.17
C PHE A 476 -29.43 -1.25 -16.05
N LEU A 477 -29.40 -2.46 -15.49
CA LEU A 477 -28.99 -3.69 -16.18
C LEU A 477 -30.12 -4.71 -16.26
N GLU A 478 -29.98 -5.68 -17.15
CA GLU A 478 -30.78 -6.91 -17.16
C GLU A 478 -29.88 -8.14 -17.38
N PRO A 479 -30.11 -9.25 -16.65
CA PRO A 479 -29.40 -10.50 -16.89
C PRO A 479 -29.91 -11.16 -18.17
N LEU A 480 -29.00 -11.72 -18.94
CA LEU A 480 -29.31 -12.44 -20.18
C LEU A 480 -29.48 -13.94 -19.89
N ARG A 481 -30.73 -14.37 -19.67
CA ARG A 481 -31.11 -15.77 -19.31
C ARG A 481 -30.40 -16.28 -18.03
N ASP A 482 -30.26 -17.59 -17.87
CA ASP A 482 -29.57 -18.26 -16.75
C ASP A 482 -28.02 -18.17 -16.83
N ALA A 483 -27.46 -17.37 -17.75
CA ALA A 483 -26.03 -17.22 -17.94
C ALA A 483 -25.47 -16.03 -17.13
N PRO A 484 -24.17 -16.02 -16.77
CA PRO A 484 -23.52 -14.91 -16.07
C PRO A 484 -23.22 -13.73 -17.02
N GLU A 485 -24.17 -13.40 -17.90
CA GLU A 485 -24.11 -12.37 -18.94
C GLU A 485 -25.09 -11.24 -18.61
N TRP A 486 -24.63 -10.00 -18.74
CA TRP A 486 -25.39 -8.79 -18.40
C TRP A 486 -25.40 -7.83 -19.57
N ILE A 487 -26.55 -7.20 -19.80
CA ILE A 487 -26.71 -6.17 -20.83
C ILE A 487 -27.41 -4.95 -20.25
N LEU A 488 -27.34 -3.83 -20.98
CA LEU A 488 -28.15 -2.66 -20.66
C LEU A 488 -29.63 -3.02 -20.71
N SER A 489 -30.41 -2.58 -19.73
CA SER A 489 -31.86 -2.72 -19.77
C SER A 489 -32.44 -1.99 -20.98
N ALA A 490 -33.65 -2.35 -21.42
CA ALA A 490 -34.33 -1.63 -22.51
C ALA A 490 -34.40 -0.11 -22.25
N ARG A 491 -34.63 0.28 -20.99
CA ARG A 491 -34.69 1.67 -20.52
C ARG A 491 -33.31 2.35 -20.53
N ALA A 492 -32.24 1.61 -20.26
CA ALA A 492 -30.88 2.14 -20.38
C ALA A 492 -30.46 2.27 -21.85
N ARG A 493 -30.82 1.33 -22.73
CA ARG A 493 -30.49 1.41 -24.18
C ARG A 493 -31.08 2.64 -24.86
N THR A 494 -32.31 3.02 -24.50
CA THR A 494 -32.91 4.28 -25.01
C THR A 494 -32.10 5.52 -24.64
N ALA A 495 -31.38 5.50 -23.52
CA ALA A 495 -30.47 6.58 -23.14
C ALA A 495 -29.11 6.51 -23.85
N PHE A 496 -28.69 5.32 -24.33
CA PHE A 496 -27.44 5.10 -25.08
C PHE A 496 -27.57 5.41 -26.58
N GLU A 497 -28.67 5.00 -27.21
CA GLU A 497 -28.85 5.09 -28.68
C GLU A 497 -29.42 6.45 -29.13
N GLY A 498 -29.92 7.26 -28.19
CA GLY A 498 -30.85 8.34 -28.56
C GLY A 498 -32.11 7.76 -29.19
N ASN A 499 -33.04 8.60 -29.64
CA ASN A 499 -34.34 8.16 -30.18
C ASN A 499 -34.28 7.32 -31.48
N GLU A 500 -33.12 6.89 -31.95
CA GLU A 500 -32.99 5.98 -33.09
C GLU A 500 -32.86 4.53 -32.62
N SER A 501 -34.01 3.90 -32.43
CA SER A 501 -34.13 2.47 -32.16
C SER A 501 -33.61 1.66 -33.35
N THR A 502 -32.33 1.31 -33.36
CA THR A 502 -31.88 0.14 -34.11
C THR A 502 -31.95 -1.03 -33.15
N GLY A 503 -33.01 -1.84 -33.28
CA GLY A 503 -33.22 -3.00 -32.42
C GLY A 503 -32.06 -3.98 -32.53
N ILE A 504 -31.06 -3.83 -31.65
CA ILE A 504 -30.03 -4.83 -31.46
C ILE A 504 -30.68 -5.96 -30.69
N ALA A 505 -30.91 -7.08 -31.38
CA ALA A 505 -31.42 -8.29 -30.76
C ALA A 505 -30.48 -8.68 -29.60
N SER A 506 -31.04 -8.81 -28.41
CA SER A 506 -30.36 -9.31 -27.21
C SER A 506 -30.02 -10.79 -27.41
N VAL A 507 -28.93 -11.06 -28.13
CA VAL A 507 -28.47 -12.40 -28.47
C VAL A 507 -27.27 -12.73 -27.57
N THR A 508 -27.30 -13.88 -26.90
CA THR A 508 -26.18 -14.34 -26.05
C THR A 508 -24.91 -14.51 -26.87
N THR A 509 -23.74 -14.52 -26.21
CA THR A 509 -22.46 -14.80 -26.89
C THR A 509 -22.54 -16.10 -27.68
N GLU A 510 -23.15 -17.13 -27.08
CA GLU A 510 -23.35 -18.44 -27.72
C GLU A 510 -24.32 -18.36 -28.91
N ASP A 511 -25.48 -17.70 -28.76
CA ASP A 511 -26.45 -17.60 -29.84
C ASP A 511 -25.92 -16.75 -31.01
N TRP A 512 -25.10 -15.73 -30.75
CA TRP A 512 -24.46 -14.92 -31.78
C TRP A 512 -23.44 -15.76 -32.54
N ILE A 513 -22.62 -16.54 -31.82
CA ILE A 513 -21.69 -17.49 -32.42
C ILE A 513 -22.46 -18.50 -33.28
N ILE A 514 -23.55 -19.08 -32.77
CA ILE A 514 -24.38 -20.03 -33.52
C ILE A 514 -24.98 -19.38 -34.77
N ALA A 515 -25.48 -18.14 -34.67
CA ALA A 515 -26.06 -17.40 -35.80
C ALA A 515 -25.02 -17.16 -36.89
N GLN A 516 -23.83 -16.67 -36.52
CA GLN A 516 -22.75 -16.42 -37.47
C GLN A 516 -22.20 -17.72 -38.10
N LEU A 517 -22.09 -18.80 -37.33
CA LEU A 517 -21.72 -20.11 -37.87
C LEU A 517 -22.78 -20.61 -38.87
N ARG A 518 -24.08 -20.45 -38.57
CA ARG A 518 -25.19 -20.83 -39.47
C ARG A 518 -25.23 -20.00 -40.76
N GLU A 519 -24.82 -18.74 -40.70
CA GLU A 519 -24.64 -17.88 -41.88
C GLU A 519 -23.41 -18.27 -42.72
N GLY A 520 -22.65 -19.29 -42.30
CA GLY A 520 -21.50 -19.82 -43.03
C GLY A 520 -20.20 -19.06 -42.77
N GLN A 521 -20.17 -18.16 -41.77
CA GLN A 521 -18.96 -17.44 -41.42
C GLN A 521 -17.95 -18.34 -40.70
N SER A 522 -16.66 -18.08 -40.97
CA SER A 522 -15.54 -18.71 -40.27
C SER A 522 -15.11 -17.81 -39.12
N LEU A 523 -15.35 -18.23 -37.88
CA LEU A 523 -15.08 -17.45 -36.68
C LEU A 523 -13.72 -17.77 -36.06
N ASN A 524 -12.98 -16.73 -35.68
CA ASN A 524 -11.82 -16.85 -34.79
C ASN A 524 -12.18 -16.39 -33.38
N ALA A 525 -11.72 -17.12 -32.35
CA ALA A 525 -12.05 -16.79 -30.96
C ALA A 525 -11.59 -15.38 -30.53
N ARG A 526 -10.53 -14.83 -31.12
CA ARG A 526 -10.05 -13.47 -30.89
C ARG A 526 -10.93 -12.43 -31.60
N GLU A 527 -11.35 -12.71 -32.83
CA GLU A 527 -12.25 -11.83 -33.59
C GLU A 527 -13.59 -11.71 -32.86
N VAL A 528 -14.18 -12.83 -32.44
CA VAL A 528 -15.44 -12.85 -31.66
C VAL A 528 -15.29 -12.18 -30.30
N ALA A 529 -14.17 -12.40 -29.61
CA ALA A 529 -13.88 -11.75 -28.33
C ALA A 529 -13.80 -10.22 -28.46
N ASN A 530 -13.19 -9.73 -29.55
CA ASN A 530 -13.09 -8.30 -29.83
C ASN A 530 -14.45 -7.69 -30.22
N GLU A 531 -15.24 -8.41 -31.02
CA GLU A 531 -16.55 -7.93 -31.52
C GLU A 531 -17.58 -7.82 -30.40
N LEU A 532 -17.62 -8.82 -29.51
CA LEU A 532 -18.60 -8.90 -28.42
C LEU A 532 -18.08 -8.34 -27.10
N GLY A 533 -16.78 -7.99 -27.01
CA GLY A 533 -16.17 -7.47 -25.80
C GLY A 533 -16.03 -8.49 -24.65
N VAL A 534 -15.98 -9.77 -24.98
CA VAL A 534 -15.92 -10.88 -24.03
C VAL A 534 -14.53 -11.53 -24.02
N GLU A 535 -14.19 -12.28 -22.97
CA GLU A 535 -12.88 -12.91 -22.90
C GLU A 535 -12.69 -14.02 -23.94
N ARG A 536 -11.52 -14.00 -24.60
CA ARG A 536 -11.12 -15.03 -25.57
C ARG A 536 -11.21 -16.44 -24.99
N GLU A 537 -10.86 -16.62 -23.72
CA GLU A 537 -10.94 -17.94 -23.07
C GLU A 537 -12.39 -18.41 -22.92
N SER A 538 -13.30 -17.50 -22.57
CA SER A 538 -14.73 -17.80 -22.49
C SER A 538 -15.30 -18.15 -23.86
N VAL A 539 -14.98 -17.38 -24.91
CA VAL A 539 -15.34 -17.69 -26.30
C VAL A 539 -14.77 -19.04 -26.75
N SER A 540 -13.51 -19.32 -26.41
CA SER A 540 -12.86 -20.60 -26.72
C SER A 540 -13.50 -21.78 -25.99
N ARG A 541 -14.06 -21.56 -24.80
CA ARG A 541 -14.82 -22.55 -24.04
C ARG A 541 -16.20 -22.78 -24.66
N ILE A 542 -16.90 -21.72 -25.07
CA ILE A 542 -18.18 -21.81 -25.79
C ILE A 542 -18.01 -22.55 -27.13
N LEU A 543 -17.02 -22.19 -27.95
CA LEU A 543 -16.75 -22.87 -29.22
C LEU A 543 -16.40 -24.36 -29.06
N ARG A 544 -15.66 -24.71 -27.99
CA ARG A 544 -15.42 -26.12 -27.63
C ARG A 544 -16.72 -26.83 -27.22
N HIS A 545 -17.55 -26.18 -26.41
CA HIS A 545 -18.85 -26.71 -26.02
C HIS A 545 -19.77 -26.94 -27.22
N LEU A 546 -19.83 -25.98 -28.16
CA LEU A 546 -20.60 -26.10 -29.40
C LEU A 546 -20.10 -27.22 -30.31
N ARG A 547 -18.79 -27.48 -30.33
CA ARG A 547 -18.23 -28.64 -31.03
C ARG A 547 -18.65 -29.95 -30.38
N ASP A 548 -18.59 -30.03 -29.06
CA ASP A 548 -19.01 -31.22 -28.32
C ASP A 548 -20.52 -31.49 -28.51
N LEU A 549 -21.32 -30.44 -28.71
CA LEU A 549 -22.74 -30.49 -29.10
C LEU A 549 -22.98 -30.74 -30.60
N GLY A 550 -21.94 -30.85 -31.43
CA GLY A 550 -22.04 -31.09 -32.88
C GLY A 550 -22.53 -29.89 -33.70
N LYS A 551 -22.50 -28.67 -33.15
CA LYS A 551 -22.94 -27.43 -33.83
C LYS A 551 -21.81 -26.66 -34.51
N ALA A 552 -20.55 -26.96 -34.18
CA ALA A 552 -19.37 -26.29 -34.75
C ALA A 552 -18.23 -27.30 -34.99
N LYS A 553 -17.38 -27.06 -35.99
CA LYS A 553 -16.14 -27.80 -36.22
C LYS A 553 -14.97 -26.86 -36.50
N ILE A 554 -13.75 -27.34 -36.29
CA ILE A 554 -12.55 -26.60 -36.72
C ILE A 554 -12.50 -26.65 -38.25
N ALA A 555 -12.27 -25.49 -38.88
CA ALA A 555 -12.22 -25.37 -40.33
C ALA A 555 -11.08 -26.21 -40.92
N ASP A 556 -11.30 -26.83 -42.08
CA ASP A 556 -10.28 -27.61 -42.78
C ASP A 556 -9.08 -26.73 -43.14
N GLY A 557 -7.88 -27.18 -42.78
CA GLY A 557 -6.62 -26.41 -42.95
C GLY A 557 -6.31 -25.40 -41.84
N SER A 558 -7.15 -25.27 -40.82
CA SER A 558 -6.86 -24.45 -39.63
C SER A 558 -6.01 -25.23 -38.61
N PRO A 559 -5.08 -24.58 -37.88
CA PRO A 559 -4.34 -25.23 -36.81
C PRO A 559 -5.30 -25.76 -35.73
N THR A 560 -4.97 -26.91 -35.14
CA THR A 560 -5.80 -27.59 -34.13
C THR A 560 -5.70 -26.97 -32.73
N ARG A 561 -4.68 -26.14 -32.47
CA ARG A 561 -4.48 -25.40 -31.22
C ARG A 561 -3.84 -24.05 -31.49
N GLY A 562 -4.14 -23.07 -30.63
CA GLY A 562 -3.54 -21.73 -30.66
C GLY A 562 -4.54 -20.62 -31.02
N PRO A 563 -4.08 -19.36 -31.05
CA PRO A 563 -4.94 -18.20 -31.27
C PRO A 563 -5.48 -18.07 -32.70
N SER A 564 -4.93 -18.81 -33.66
CA SER A 564 -5.30 -18.79 -35.08
C SER A 564 -6.33 -19.86 -35.49
N VAL A 565 -6.85 -20.64 -34.52
CA VAL A 565 -7.89 -21.65 -34.78
C VAL A 565 -9.15 -20.97 -35.29
N ARG A 566 -9.69 -21.47 -36.40
CA ARG A 566 -10.95 -21.01 -37.01
C ARG A 566 -12.01 -22.09 -36.93
N TRP A 567 -13.23 -21.66 -36.63
CA TRP A 567 -14.40 -22.51 -36.41
C TRP A 567 -15.46 -22.21 -37.47
N VAL A 568 -16.10 -23.26 -37.98
CA VAL A 568 -17.17 -23.18 -38.98
C VAL A 568 -18.35 -24.04 -38.53
N SER A 569 -19.53 -23.79 -39.10
CA SER A 569 -20.68 -24.69 -38.93
C SER A 569 -20.28 -26.12 -39.31
N LEU A 570 -20.83 -27.08 -38.55
CA LEU A 570 -20.63 -28.49 -38.86
C LEU A 570 -21.33 -28.86 -40.18
#